data_AF-A0A8J4SR35-F1
#
_entry.id   AF-A0A8J4SR35-F1
#
_cell.length_a   1.000
_cell.length_b   1.000
_cell.length_c   1.000
_cell.angle_alpha   90.00
_cell.angle_beta   90.00
_cell.angle_gamma   90.00
#
_symmetry.space_group_name_H-M   'P 1'
#
loop_
_entity.id
_entity.type
_entity.pdbx_description
1 polymer ?
#
loop_
_entity_poly.entity_id
_entity_poly.type
_entity_poly.pdbx_seq_one_letter_code
_entity_poly.pdbx_strand_id
1 'polypeptide(L)'
;MAGLNLRPPAQLNMNEDEALPERWKMWKLEFQDFPTLVRLSSAEEFQMAMFRHVIGKHAGLCINTFPYEADEDPEDLENVTNKLEHNCLRCTNDTLERYKFNRRVQEPGESIDKFV
;
A
#
# COMPACT_ATOMS: atom_id res chain seq x y z
N MET A 1 -3.21 22.84 -26.82
CA MET A 1 -3.58 22.22 -25.53
C MET A 1 -2.29 21.78 -24.86
N ALA A 2 -1.95 22.33 -23.69
CA ALA A 2 -0.77 21.90 -22.95
C ALA A 2 -0.98 20.43 -22.58
N GLY A 3 -0.15 19.53 -23.13
CA GLY A 3 -0.18 18.13 -22.76
C GLY A 3 0.19 18.02 -21.28
N LEU A 4 -0.77 17.61 -20.44
CA LEU A 4 -0.47 17.25 -19.07
C LEU A 4 0.55 16.11 -19.14
N ASN A 5 1.80 16.39 -18.75
CA ASN A 5 2.87 15.40 -18.70
C ASN A 5 2.67 14.53 -17.46
N LEU A 6 1.58 13.75 -17.48
CA LEU A 6 1.18 12.85 -16.42
C LEU A 6 2.11 11.64 -16.47
N ARG A 7 2.93 11.49 -15.43
CA ARG A 7 3.75 10.30 -15.26
C ARG A 7 2.97 9.29 -14.44
N PRO A 8 3.11 7.99 -14.72
CA PRO A 8 2.59 6.98 -13.80
C PRO A 8 3.22 7.18 -12.41
N PRO A 9 2.56 6.67 -11.35
CA PRO A 9 3.13 6.64 -10.01
C PRO A 9 4.57 6.11 -10.01
N ALA A 10 5.39 6.63 -9.10
CA ALA A 10 6.71 6.05 -8.87
C ALA A 10 6.55 4.60 -8.37
N GLN A 11 7.58 3.77 -8.52
CA GLN A 11 7.53 2.40 -7.96
C GLN A 11 7.35 2.45 -6.45
N LEU A 12 6.56 1.51 -5.91
CA LEU A 12 6.37 1.39 -4.47
C LEU A 12 7.68 0.96 -3.82
N ASN A 13 8.17 1.77 -2.89
CA ASN A 13 9.31 1.40 -2.08
C ASN A 13 8.85 0.48 -0.94
N MET A 14 9.27 -0.79 -1.01
CA MET A 14 8.89 -1.87 -0.09
C MET A 14 9.83 -2.03 1.12
N ASN A 15 10.68 -1.04 1.44
CA ASN A 15 11.48 -1.10 2.67
C ASN A 15 10.58 -1.31 3.89
N GLU A 16 10.88 -2.32 4.71
CA GLU A 16 10.10 -2.65 5.91
C GLU A 16 10.45 -1.69 7.05
N ASP A 17 9.92 -0.47 6.98
CA ASP A 17 10.03 0.57 7.99
C ASP A 17 8.65 1.07 8.44
N GLU A 18 8.62 1.91 9.48
CA GLU A 18 7.39 2.47 10.05
C GLU A 18 6.59 3.32 9.04
N ALA A 19 7.22 3.75 7.94
CA ALA A 19 6.58 4.54 6.90
C ALA A 19 6.01 3.69 5.75
N LEU A 20 6.19 2.37 5.74
CA LEU A 20 5.64 1.50 4.68
C LEU A 20 4.09 1.60 4.57
N PRO A 21 3.31 1.57 5.67
CA PRO A 21 1.85 1.73 5.60
C PRO A 21 1.41 3.03 4.92
N GLU A 22 2.02 4.16 5.29
CA GLU A 22 1.68 5.46 4.73
C GLU A 22 2.13 5.61 3.28
N ARG A 23 3.31 5.06 2.93
CA ARG A 23 3.77 4.99 1.54
C ARG A 23 2.83 4.17 0.66
N TRP A 24 2.33 3.05 1.17
CA TRP A 24 1.32 2.25 0.48
C TRP A 24 0.03 3.04 0.23
N LYS A 25 -0.52 3.69 1.26
CA LYS A 25 -1.76 4.48 1.14
C LYS A 25 -1.63 5.58 0.08
N MET A 26 -0.54 6.33 0.11
CA MET A 26 -0.28 7.39 -0.87
C MET A 26 -0.15 6.82 -2.27
N TRP A 27 0.62 5.74 -2.43
CA TRP A 27 0.82 5.09 -3.71
C TRP A 27 -0.49 4.53 -4.30
N LYS A 28 -1.32 3.89 -3.47
CA LYS A 28 -2.64 3.33 -3.87
C LYS A 28 -3.54 4.44 -4.40
N LEU A 29 -3.57 5.59 -3.72
CA LEU A 29 -4.33 6.76 -4.15
C LEU A 29 -3.83 7.29 -5.51
N GLU A 30 -2.52 7.50 -5.66
CA GLU A 30 -1.92 7.95 -6.92
C GLU A 30 -2.25 7.00 -8.09
N PHE A 31 -2.21 5.68 -7.84
CA PHE A 31 -2.56 4.68 -8.84
C PHE A 31 -4.05 4.72 -9.21
N GLN A 32 -4.95 4.87 -8.24
CA GLN A 32 -6.40 4.95 -8.49
C GLN A 32 -6.80 6.20 -9.29
N ASP A 33 -6.13 7.34 -9.03
CA ASP A 33 -6.36 8.58 -9.77
C ASP A 33 -5.80 8.53 -11.19
N PHE A 34 -4.72 7.77 -11.42
CA PHE A 34 -3.98 7.80 -12.67
C PHE A 34 -4.84 7.46 -13.92
N PRO A 35 -5.60 6.33 -13.99
CA PRO A 35 -6.46 6.02 -15.14
C PRO A 35 -7.42 7.15 -15.50
N THR A 36 -7.99 7.82 -14.50
CA THR A 36 -8.88 8.96 -14.67
C THR A 36 -8.15 10.16 -15.28
N LEU A 37 -6.95 10.47 -14.76
CA LEU A 37 -6.13 11.58 -15.26
C LEU A 37 -5.72 11.42 -16.72
N VAL A 38 -5.40 10.19 -17.15
CA VAL A 38 -5.02 9.89 -18.54
C VAL A 38 -6.21 9.51 -19.43
N ARG A 39 -7.45 9.61 -18.91
CA ARG A 39 -8.71 9.28 -19.61
C ARG A 39 -8.68 7.89 -20.24
N LEU A 40 -8.05 6.93 -19.57
CA LEU A 40 -8.05 5.54 -20.02
C LEU A 40 -9.40 4.93 -19.62
N SER A 41 -10.24 4.63 -20.60
CA SER A 41 -11.37 3.72 -20.39
C SER A 41 -10.80 2.32 -20.23
N SER A 42 -10.72 1.82 -19.01
CA SER A 42 -9.94 0.62 -18.73
C SER A 42 -10.86 -0.56 -18.47
N ALA A 43 -10.81 -1.54 -19.37
CA ALA A 43 -11.14 -2.90 -19.02
C ALA A 43 -10.26 -3.34 -17.83
N GLU A 44 -10.80 -4.19 -16.97
CA GLU A 44 -10.18 -4.59 -15.71
C GLU A 44 -8.80 -5.24 -15.92
N GLU A 45 -8.67 -6.05 -16.98
CA GLU A 45 -7.41 -6.71 -17.34
C GLU A 45 -6.31 -5.70 -17.67
N PHE A 46 -6.68 -4.56 -18.26
CA PHE A 46 -5.73 -3.49 -18.57
C PHE A 46 -5.29 -2.75 -17.30
N GLN A 47 -6.20 -2.52 -16.35
CA GLN A 47 -5.83 -1.92 -15.05
C GLN A 47 -4.88 -2.85 -14.29
N MET A 48 -5.15 -4.15 -14.28
CA MET A 48 -4.31 -5.15 -13.62
C MET A 48 -2.92 -5.24 -14.26
N ALA A 49 -2.85 -5.27 -15.59
CA ALA A 49 -1.57 -5.24 -16.30
C ALA A 49 -0.76 -3.97 -15.98
N MET A 50 -1.42 -2.81 -15.98
CA MET A 50 -0.79 -1.55 -15.61
C MET A 50 -0.27 -1.57 -14.17
N PHE A 51 -1.07 -2.04 -13.22
CA PHE A 51 -0.70 -2.18 -11.82
C PHE A 51 0.61 -2.98 -11.66
N ARG A 52 0.68 -4.17 -12.27
CA ARG A 52 1.87 -5.05 -12.22
C ARG A 52 3.13 -4.36 -12.78
N HIS A 53 2.99 -3.51 -13.79
CA HIS A 53 4.12 -2.79 -14.38
C HIS A 53 4.57 -1.57 -13.58
N VAL A 54 3.64 -0.84 -12.96
CA VAL A 54 3.93 0.42 -12.26
C VAL A 54 4.43 0.17 -10.83
N ILE A 55 3.88 -0.83 -10.14
CA ILE A 55 4.15 -1.02 -8.71
C ILE A 55 5.61 -1.37 -8.37
N GLY A 56 6.34 -1.88 -9.36
CA GLY A 56 7.76 -2.17 -9.24
C GLY A 56 8.06 -3.61 -8.84
N LYS A 57 9.32 -4.00 -9.05
CA LYS A 57 9.75 -5.42 -8.98
C LYS A 57 9.59 -6.02 -7.59
N HIS A 58 9.90 -5.27 -6.54
CA HIS A 58 9.88 -5.80 -5.17
C HIS A 58 8.45 -6.10 -4.71
N ALA A 59 7.52 -5.18 -4.94
CA ALA A 59 6.10 -5.40 -4.67
C ALA A 59 5.51 -6.52 -5.55
N GLY A 60 5.90 -6.59 -6.82
CA GLY A 60 5.52 -7.68 -7.73
C GLY A 60 5.94 -9.06 -7.23
N LEU A 61 7.14 -9.19 -6.64
CA LEU A 61 7.57 -10.44 -6.01
C LEU A 61 6.70 -10.81 -4.80
N CYS A 62 6.32 -9.84 -3.96
CA CYS A 62 5.39 -10.08 -2.86
C CYS A 62 4.03 -10.58 -3.37
N ILE A 63 3.48 -9.94 -4.41
CA ILE A 63 2.19 -10.33 -4.99
C ILE A 63 2.21 -11.79 -5.46
N ASN A 64 3.28 -12.23 -6.11
CA ASN A 64 3.42 -13.61 -6.58
C ASN A 64 3.47 -14.66 -5.45
N THR A 65 3.67 -14.24 -4.19
CA THR A 65 3.71 -15.14 -3.03
C THR A 65 2.40 -15.18 -2.24
N PHE A 66 1.41 -14.37 -2.62
CA PHE A 66 0.18 -14.30 -1.88
C PHE A 66 -0.61 -15.61 -1.96
N PRO A 67 -1.09 -16.13 -0.83
CA PRO A 67 -2.07 -17.21 -0.84
C PRO A 67 -3.42 -16.64 -1.30
N TYR A 68 -4.08 -17.33 -2.23
CA TYR A 68 -5.43 -17.05 -2.67
C TYR A 68 -6.33 -18.22 -2.28
N GLU A 69 -7.49 -17.90 -1.73
CA GLU A 69 -8.56 -18.86 -1.47
C GLU A 69 -9.29 -19.23 -2.77
N ALA A 70 -10.13 -20.27 -2.74
CA ALA A 70 -10.78 -20.78 -3.95
C ALA A 70 -11.76 -19.79 -4.61
N ASP A 71 -12.26 -18.81 -3.87
CA ASP A 71 -13.15 -17.74 -4.30
C ASP A 71 -12.44 -16.42 -4.64
N GLU A 72 -11.11 -16.35 -4.46
CA GLU A 72 -10.32 -15.18 -4.79
C GLU A 72 -9.60 -15.36 -6.13
N ASP A 73 -9.83 -14.44 -7.07
CA ASP A 73 -9.11 -14.40 -8.34
C ASP A 73 -7.76 -13.65 -8.17
N PRO A 74 -6.61 -14.27 -8.49
CA PRO A 74 -5.30 -13.61 -8.46
C PRO A 74 -5.07 -12.57 -9.57
N GLU A 75 -5.96 -12.50 -10.56
CA GLU A 75 -5.98 -11.47 -11.60
C GLU A 75 -6.94 -10.31 -11.27
N ASP A 76 -7.76 -10.45 -10.22
CA ASP A 76 -8.62 -9.38 -9.74
C ASP A 76 -7.80 -8.34 -8.96
N LEU A 77 -7.94 -7.07 -9.38
CA LEU A 77 -7.16 -5.96 -8.85
C LEU A 77 -7.50 -5.65 -7.39
N GLU A 78 -8.75 -5.83 -6.99
CA GLU A 78 -9.21 -5.60 -5.62
C GLU A 78 -8.59 -6.64 -4.67
N ASN A 79 -8.63 -7.92 -5.03
CA ASN A 79 -8.01 -9.01 -4.28
C ASN A 79 -6.51 -8.78 -4.08
N VAL A 80 -5.81 -8.44 -5.17
CA VAL A 80 -4.35 -8.22 -5.12
C VAL A 80 -3.99 -6.99 -4.28
N THR A 81 -4.71 -5.88 -4.44
CA THR A 81 -4.45 -4.66 -3.66
C THR A 81 -4.78 -4.85 -2.18
N ASN A 82 -5.84 -5.58 -1.84
CA ASN A 82 -6.21 -5.88 -0.45
C ASN A 82 -5.15 -6.77 0.24
N LYS A 83 -4.62 -7.79 -0.44
CA LYS A 83 -3.55 -8.63 0.11
C LYS A 83 -2.25 -7.85 0.27
N LEU A 84 -1.91 -6.99 -0.68
CA LEU A 84 -0.73 -6.14 -0.57
C LEU A 84 -0.86 -5.11 0.56
N GLU A 85 -2.04 -4.52 0.72
CA GLU A 85 -2.36 -3.64 1.84
C GLU A 85 -2.18 -4.37 3.16
N HIS A 86 -2.76 -5.56 3.31
CA HIS A 86 -2.59 -6.37 4.50
C HIS A 86 -1.12 -6.73 4.76
N ASN A 87 -0.32 -7.01 3.73
CA ASN A 87 1.12 -7.25 3.88
C ASN A 87 1.89 -5.99 4.35
N CYS A 88 1.63 -4.84 3.73
CA CYS A 88 2.21 -3.55 4.12
C CYS A 88 1.81 -3.13 5.53
N LEU A 89 0.58 -3.45 5.95
CA LEU A 89 0.07 -3.19 7.29
C LEU A 89 0.65 -4.18 8.31
N ARG A 90 0.86 -5.46 7.96
CA ARG A 90 1.50 -6.45 8.85
C ARG A 90 2.95 -6.15 9.22
N CYS A 91 3.62 -5.27 8.47
CA CYS A 91 4.91 -4.75 8.88
C CYS A 91 4.83 -3.93 10.19
N THR A 92 3.64 -3.57 10.70
CA THR A 92 3.49 -3.25 12.12
C THR A 92 3.67 -4.52 12.94
N ASN A 93 4.91 -4.80 13.33
CA ASN A 93 5.23 -5.94 14.18
C ASN A 93 4.50 -5.78 15.53
N ASP A 94 3.42 -6.53 15.75
CA ASP A 94 2.64 -6.50 16.99
C ASP A 94 3.51 -6.66 18.25
N THR A 95 4.60 -7.42 18.17
CA THR A 95 5.55 -7.58 19.29
C THR A 95 6.32 -6.28 19.53
N LEU A 96 6.74 -5.59 18.46
CA LEU A 96 7.39 -4.29 18.54
C LEU A 96 6.43 -3.22 19.08
N GLU A 97 5.20 -3.17 18.59
CA GLU A 97 4.20 -2.20 19.06
C GLU A 97 3.80 -2.46 20.52
N ARG A 98 3.61 -3.72 20.93
CA ARG A 98 3.44 -4.09 22.35
C ARG A 98 4.64 -3.69 23.19
N TYR A 99 5.86 -3.87 22.68
CA TYR A 99 7.07 -3.47 23.38
C TYR A 99 7.15 -1.94 23.56
N LYS A 100 6.86 -1.16 22.50
CA LYS A 100 6.78 0.30 22.57
C LYS A 100 5.74 0.77 23.58
N PHE A 101 4.52 0.21 23.51
CA PHE A 101 3.43 0.50 24.43
C PHE A 101 3.82 0.17 25.89
N ASN A 102 4.34 -1.04 26.15
CA ASN A 102 4.74 -1.47 27.49
C ASN A 102 5.94 -0.70 28.06
N ARG A 103 6.71 -0.01 27.22
CA ARG A 103 7.84 0.85 27.62
C ARG A 103 7.49 2.33 27.67
N ARG A 104 6.28 2.72 27.27
CA ARG A 104 5.82 4.11 27.32
C ARG A 104 5.64 4.52 28.79
N VAL A 105 6.34 5.58 29.19
CA VAL A 105 6.24 6.21 30.53
C VAL A 105 5.69 7.61 30.36
N GLN A 106 4.76 7.99 31.23
CA GLN A 106 4.12 9.31 31.20
C GLN A 106 5.14 10.40 31.48
N GLU A 107 5.20 11.42 30.64
CA GLU A 107 6.14 12.52 30.82
C GLU A 107 5.68 13.48 31.93
N PRO A 108 6.60 14.15 32.64
CA PRO A 108 6.24 15.16 33.64
C PRO A 108 5.41 16.28 33.00
N GLY A 109 4.15 16.41 33.39
CA GLY A 109 3.22 17.41 32.87
C GLY A 109 2.38 16.97 31.66
N GLU A 110 2.55 15.73 31.19
CA GLU A 110 1.65 15.12 30.21
C GLU A 110 0.30 14.78 30.87
N SER A 111 -0.81 15.26 30.32
CA SER A 111 -2.14 14.92 30.80
C SER A 111 -2.46 13.45 30.53
N ILE A 112 -3.31 12.86 31.37
CA ILE A 112 -3.74 11.46 31.18
C ILE A 112 -4.37 11.24 29.80
N ASP A 113 -5.15 12.21 29.29
CA ASP A 113 -5.79 12.13 27.97
C ASP A 113 -4.82 12.11 26.79
N LYS A 114 -3.55 12.52 27.00
CA LYS A 114 -2.50 12.48 25.97
C LYS A 114 -1.63 11.25 26.06
N PHE A 115 -1.55 10.66 27.26
CA PHE A 115 -0.67 9.53 27.55
C PHE A 115 -1.27 8.18 27.08
N VAL A 116 -2.61 8.06 27.15
CA VAL A 116 -3.37 6.83 26.84
C VAL A 116 -3.70 6.72 25.35
#